data_AF-A0A812XNG4-F1
#
_entry.id   AF-A0A812XNG4-F1
#
_cell.length_a   1.000
_cell.length_b   1.000
_cell.length_c   1.000
_cell.angle_alpha   90.00
_cell.angle_beta   90.00
_cell.angle_gamma   90.00
#
_symmetry.space_group_name_H-M   'P 1'
#
loop_
_entity.id
_entity.type
_entity.pdbx_description
1 polymer ?
#
loop_
_entity_poly.entity_id
_entity_poly.type
_entity_poly.pdbx_seq_one_letter_code
_entity_poly.pdbx_strand_id
1 'polypeptide(L)'
;MPAMPAPAALPGASTDGTCRGKGAGRGKGQGKKGKGGRGDAAKGDGKAAGKGKDAELQEPRVKNAVQEAKKVMKTAADQILECRSWDALLANSSTPLALRSAVLQDITKFVDGLETARKLVEAAVSSGAADDVIREHTKALVATISDYKEAELSRFWAHWRQHMPPHPATDLHVPVGLAGDDTQYNLAGSKLVVYELCVGERTLDPIWRVAAWSLNIAFNGVYPTAGPLGDAWLKGSARAKLAGKEMPCSYALTELRGDWKYHRETFGLKRHYNANAICLFCKASKVRGPTQFTSFESFATFERFDAAGFILHSIGSYVSPIFGVQGFNPFMVKLCLMHMSNLGALQWVNAGALLGLLERGFFGDPAILTLGQRLQIVTIRFRKWCSLHGILQSQPFLTVGMLHLSSPQGPELTLKAYHGRVFVQFMASCCQALLQQRGGGDNNDEELVLLLAVCHGFASWHLRLESLPRYLDPAEAAALRISMEETLRIYRRLAARHAGTGSLRFPMRPKLHGLQEICHFMEKTLINARFNHTFRDEDAMGFTKRVGKRVHKGLLEVRTLCRLLMRFRSEEHRQ
;
A
#
# COMPACT_ATOMS: atom_id res chain seq x y z
N MET A 1 19.02 48.72 -35.03
CA MET A 1 19.20 47.30 -34.65
C MET A 1 18.24 46.46 -35.46
N PRO A 2 18.71 45.45 -36.21
CA PRO A 2 17.92 44.79 -37.25
C PRO A 2 16.96 43.74 -36.67
N ALA A 3 15.82 43.59 -37.36
CA ALA A 3 14.74 42.67 -37.03
C ALA A 3 15.19 41.20 -37.07
N MET A 4 14.77 40.44 -36.06
CA MET A 4 15.01 38.99 -36.00
C MET A 4 14.11 38.25 -37.01
N PRO A 5 14.62 37.19 -37.67
CA PRO A 5 13.87 36.45 -38.67
C PRO A 5 12.82 35.53 -38.03
N ALA A 6 11.68 35.40 -38.70
CA ALA A 6 10.59 34.51 -38.33
C ALA A 6 11.02 33.02 -38.35
N PRO A 7 10.55 32.19 -37.41
CA PRO A 7 10.89 30.77 -37.38
C PRO A 7 10.20 30.00 -38.52
N ALA A 8 10.98 29.13 -39.15
CA ALA A 8 10.56 28.27 -40.25
C ALA A 8 9.41 27.33 -39.84
N ALA A 9 8.43 27.20 -40.74
CA ALA A 9 7.30 26.30 -40.60
C ALA A 9 7.77 24.83 -40.62
N LEU A 10 7.34 24.06 -39.62
CA LEU A 10 7.48 22.61 -39.60
C LEU A 10 6.42 21.97 -40.52
N PRO A 11 6.76 20.92 -41.29
CA PRO A 11 5.82 20.28 -42.19
C PRO A 11 4.73 19.51 -41.42
N GLY A 12 3.50 19.63 -41.92
CA GLY A 12 2.28 19.14 -41.30
C GLY A 12 2.25 17.63 -41.09
N ALA A 13 1.82 17.23 -39.89
CA ALA A 13 1.43 15.87 -39.58
C ALA A 13 0.06 15.58 -40.22
N SER A 14 0.09 14.81 -41.31
CA SER A 14 -1.09 14.17 -41.89
C SER A 14 -1.62 13.11 -40.91
N THR A 15 -2.89 13.25 -40.53
CA THR A 15 -3.66 12.24 -39.81
C THR A 15 -4.46 11.43 -40.82
N ASP A 16 -3.92 10.31 -41.28
CA ASP A 16 -4.74 9.22 -41.83
C ASP A 16 -3.94 7.91 -41.78
N GLY A 17 -4.47 6.94 -41.04
CA GLY A 17 -3.79 5.65 -40.80
C GLY A 17 -4.71 4.64 -40.12
N THR A 18 -5.73 4.20 -40.84
CA THR A 18 -6.59 3.08 -40.45
C THR A 18 -5.86 1.74 -40.60
N CYS A 19 -5.16 1.29 -39.55
CA CYS A 19 -4.58 -0.05 -39.52
C CYS A 19 -5.63 -1.11 -39.10
N ARG A 20 -6.26 -1.75 -40.10
CA ARG A 20 -6.94 -3.05 -39.95
C ARG A 20 -5.89 -4.16 -39.78
N GLY A 21 -5.66 -4.59 -38.54
CA GLY A 21 -4.86 -5.79 -38.23
C GLY A 21 -5.69 -7.07 -38.31
N LYS A 22 -5.41 -7.91 -39.31
CA LYS A 22 -5.94 -9.28 -39.46
C LYS A 22 -5.37 -10.19 -38.36
N GLY A 23 -6.21 -10.71 -37.48
CA GLY A 23 -5.86 -11.76 -36.54
C GLY A 23 -6.03 -13.15 -37.16
N ALA A 24 -4.91 -13.83 -37.45
CA ALA A 24 -4.91 -15.24 -37.83
C ALA A 24 -5.08 -16.12 -36.58
N GLY A 25 -6.27 -16.71 -36.41
CA GLY A 25 -6.56 -17.69 -35.38
C GLY A 25 -5.92 -19.04 -35.71
N ARG A 26 -5.06 -19.54 -34.81
CA ARG A 26 -4.63 -20.95 -34.81
C ARG A 26 -5.58 -21.76 -33.93
N GLY A 27 -6.28 -22.68 -34.58
CA GLY A 27 -7.21 -23.62 -33.94
C GLY A 27 -6.51 -24.63 -33.03
N LYS A 28 -7.26 -25.10 -32.03
CA LYS A 28 -6.93 -26.31 -31.27
C LYS A 28 -8.11 -27.25 -31.24
N GLY A 29 -7.87 -28.39 -31.91
CA GLY A 29 -8.36 -29.75 -31.71
C GLY A 29 -9.54 -30.00 -30.77
N GLN A 30 -10.59 -30.55 -31.37
CA GLN A 30 -11.63 -31.32 -30.72
C GLN A 30 -11.07 -32.66 -30.19
N GLY A 31 -11.51 -33.06 -29.00
CA GLY A 31 -11.35 -34.40 -28.46
C GLY A 31 -12.60 -34.81 -27.70
N LYS A 32 -13.44 -35.64 -28.34
CA LYS A 32 -14.61 -36.33 -27.77
C LYS A 32 -14.17 -37.44 -26.80
N LYS A 33 -14.92 -37.64 -25.71
CA LYS A 33 -15.64 -38.88 -25.31
C LYS A 33 -15.80 -38.95 -23.79
N GLY A 34 -16.98 -39.38 -23.34
CA GLY A 34 -17.21 -39.80 -21.95
C GLY A 34 -18.66 -39.69 -21.50
N LYS A 35 -19.51 -40.61 -21.96
CA LYS A 35 -20.85 -40.88 -21.41
C LYS A 35 -20.74 -41.36 -19.96
N GLY A 36 -21.67 -40.95 -19.10
CA GLY A 36 -21.89 -41.53 -17.78
C GLY A 36 -23.18 -41.01 -17.17
N GLY A 37 -24.27 -41.73 -17.37
CA GLY A 37 -25.58 -41.43 -16.80
C GLY A 37 -25.74 -41.97 -15.39
N ARG A 38 -26.44 -41.19 -14.55
CA ARG A 38 -27.14 -41.50 -13.28
C ARG A 38 -28.12 -40.32 -13.15
N GLY A 39 -29.43 -40.44 -12.99
CA GLY A 39 -30.23 -41.44 -12.30
C GLY A 39 -31.00 -40.69 -11.22
N ASP A 40 -31.93 -39.81 -11.61
CA ASP A 40 -32.68 -38.95 -10.68
C ASP A 40 -33.95 -39.68 -10.21
N ALA A 41 -33.96 -40.01 -8.92
CA ALA A 41 -35.12 -40.54 -8.22
C ALA A 41 -35.90 -39.38 -7.57
N ALA A 42 -37.19 -39.33 -7.89
CA ALA A 42 -38.16 -38.43 -7.30
C ALA A 42 -38.45 -38.76 -5.82
N LYS A 43 -38.41 -37.74 -4.96
CA LYS A 43 -39.06 -37.62 -3.65
C LYS A 43 -39.38 -36.13 -3.52
N GLY A 44 -40.60 -35.66 -3.27
CA GLY A 44 -41.72 -36.22 -2.52
C GLY A 44 -42.17 -35.08 -1.61
N ASP A 45 -43.21 -34.36 -2.04
CA ASP A 45 -43.76 -33.18 -1.35
C ASP A 45 -44.41 -33.55 -0.02
N GLY A 46 -44.00 -32.88 1.05
CA GLY A 46 -44.62 -32.96 2.38
C GLY A 46 -44.85 -31.56 2.94
N LYS A 47 -46.04 -30.99 2.67
CA LYS A 47 -46.55 -29.78 3.34
C LYS A 47 -46.93 -30.11 4.78
N ALA A 48 -46.26 -29.50 5.75
CA ALA A 48 -46.70 -29.46 7.14
C ALA A 48 -47.09 -28.03 7.53
N ALA A 49 -48.30 -27.88 8.06
CA ALA A 49 -48.91 -26.64 8.49
C ALA A 49 -48.16 -26.02 9.69
N GLY A 50 -47.82 -24.73 9.58
CA GLY A 50 -47.22 -23.96 10.66
C GLY A 50 -48.28 -23.53 11.68
N LYS A 51 -48.16 -24.04 12.91
CA LYS A 51 -48.81 -23.50 14.11
C LYS A 51 -48.11 -22.20 14.52
N GLY A 52 -48.91 -21.22 14.94
CA GLY A 52 -48.47 -19.93 15.45
C GLY A 52 -47.48 -20.07 16.60
N LYS A 53 -46.44 -19.25 16.57
CA LYS A 53 -45.56 -18.99 17.73
C LYS A 53 -45.84 -17.57 18.18
N ASP A 54 -46.45 -17.49 19.35
CA ASP A 54 -46.58 -16.27 20.12
C ASP A 54 -45.18 -15.68 20.39
N ALA A 55 -45.10 -14.36 20.22
CA ALA A 55 -43.91 -13.57 20.44
C ALA A 55 -43.64 -13.44 21.95
N GLU A 56 -43.03 -14.47 22.52
CA GLU A 56 -42.42 -14.40 23.83
C GLU A 56 -41.20 -13.46 23.73
N LEU A 57 -41.28 -12.32 24.40
CA LEU A 57 -40.19 -11.36 24.59
C LEU A 57 -39.02 -12.09 25.25
N GLN A 58 -38.10 -12.62 24.44
CA GLN A 58 -36.83 -13.15 24.93
C GLN A 58 -36.07 -11.99 25.59
N GLU A 59 -35.95 -12.07 26.91
CA GLU A 59 -35.02 -11.23 27.66
C GLU A 59 -33.65 -11.27 27.00
N PRO A 60 -32.94 -10.12 26.93
CA PRO A 60 -31.64 -10.07 26.28
C PRO A 60 -30.70 -11.09 26.92
N ARG A 61 -30.27 -12.08 26.13
CA ARG A 61 -29.27 -13.09 26.54
C ARG A 61 -28.09 -12.36 27.19
N VAL A 62 -27.98 -12.46 28.51
CA VAL A 62 -26.80 -12.02 29.24
C VAL A 62 -25.62 -12.74 28.62
N LYS A 63 -24.77 -12.00 27.91
CA LYS A 63 -23.53 -12.55 27.37
C LYS A 63 -22.71 -13.04 28.57
N ASN A 64 -22.26 -14.29 28.49
CA ASN A 64 -21.44 -14.91 29.53
C ASN A 64 -20.15 -14.07 29.69
N ALA A 65 -19.87 -13.58 30.91
CA ALA A 65 -18.71 -12.73 31.20
C ALA A 65 -17.38 -13.35 30.73
N VAL A 66 -17.27 -14.69 30.74
CA VAL A 66 -16.12 -15.45 30.23
C VAL A 66 -15.92 -15.28 28.73
N GLN A 67 -17.00 -15.19 27.94
CA GLN A 67 -16.88 -15.01 26.48
C GLN A 67 -16.36 -13.62 26.12
N GLU A 68 -16.87 -12.59 26.81
CA GLU A 68 -16.40 -11.21 26.66
C GLU A 68 -14.92 -11.08 27.08
N ALA A 69 -14.57 -11.63 28.25
CA ALA A 69 -13.19 -11.71 28.73
C ALA A 69 -12.24 -12.34 27.69
N LYS A 70 -12.63 -13.48 27.09
CA LYS A 70 -11.83 -14.17 26.06
C LYS A 70 -11.59 -13.30 24.81
N LYS A 71 -12.59 -12.53 24.38
CA LYS A 71 -12.46 -11.61 23.25
C LYS A 71 -11.44 -10.50 23.54
N VAL A 72 -11.54 -9.87 24.72
CA VAL A 72 -10.64 -8.79 25.12
C VAL A 72 -9.21 -9.32 25.33
N MET A 73 -9.05 -10.48 25.98
CA MET A 73 -7.74 -11.12 26.15
C MET A 73 -7.05 -11.44 24.82
N LYS A 74 -7.80 -11.91 23.82
CA LYS A 74 -7.24 -12.16 22.48
C LYS A 74 -6.73 -10.86 21.84
N THR A 75 -7.52 -9.79 21.93
CA THR A 75 -7.12 -8.46 21.41
C THR A 75 -5.83 -7.98 22.08
N ALA A 76 -5.73 -8.10 23.40
CA ALA A 76 -4.53 -7.77 24.15
C ALA A 76 -3.33 -8.64 23.75
N ALA A 77 -3.54 -9.95 23.54
CA ALA A 77 -2.48 -10.87 23.11
C ALA A 77 -1.95 -10.53 21.71
N ASP A 78 -2.83 -10.19 20.77
CA ASP A 78 -2.44 -9.76 19.42
C ASP A 78 -1.61 -8.46 19.48
N GLN A 79 -2.00 -7.50 20.33
CA GLN A 79 -1.24 -6.26 20.57
C GLN A 79 0.13 -6.52 21.21
N ILE A 80 0.20 -7.38 22.22
CA ILE A 80 1.48 -7.77 22.86
C ILE A 80 2.41 -8.44 21.84
N LEU A 81 1.87 -9.32 20.99
CA LEU A 81 2.67 -9.99 19.95
C LEU A 81 3.22 -9.00 18.92
N GLU A 82 2.40 -8.03 18.50
CA GLU A 82 2.86 -6.93 17.65
C GLU A 82 3.96 -6.13 18.34
N CYS A 83 3.77 -5.71 19.60
CA CYS A 83 4.76 -5.03 20.44
C CYS A 83 6.10 -5.79 20.55
N ARG A 84 6.07 -7.08 20.86
CA ARG A 84 7.28 -7.92 21.00
C ARG A 84 7.99 -8.15 19.68
N SER A 85 7.28 -8.14 18.56
CA SER A 85 7.91 -8.22 17.23
C SER A 85 8.80 -7.00 16.95
N TRP A 86 8.48 -5.84 17.52
CA TRP A 86 9.32 -4.64 17.47
C TRP A 86 10.59 -4.79 18.32
N ASP A 87 10.49 -5.36 19.51
CA ASP A 87 11.64 -5.57 20.40
C ASP A 87 12.70 -6.46 19.74
N ALA A 88 12.29 -7.59 19.15
CA ALA A 88 13.21 -8.46 18.41
C ALA A 88 13.85 -7.77 17.19
N LEU A 89 13.14 -6.84 16.56
CA LEU A 89 13.64 -6.10 15.40
C LEU A 89 14.63 -5.00 15.81
N LEU A 90 14.35 -4.30 16.92
CA LEU A 90 15.22 -3.30 17.53
C LEU A 90 16.44 -3.93 18.21
N ALA A 91 16.31 -5.17 18.69
CA ALA A 91 17.39 -5.91 19.31
C ALA A 91 18.57 -6.14 18.36
N ASN A 92 18.24 -6.32 17.08
CA ASN A 92 19.15 -6.64 16.00
C ASN A 92 19.46 -5.44 15.08
N SER A 93 18.95 -4.25 15.39
CA SER A 93 19.19 -3.06 14.58
C SER A 93 20.42 -2.28 15.06
N SER A 94 21.09 -1.59 14.13
CA SER A 94 22.15 -0.61 14.42
C SER A 94 21.61 0.72 14.96
N THR A 95 20.41 0.71 15.56
CA THR A 95 19.75 1.90 16.08
C THR A 95 20.55 2.48 17.26
N PRO A 96 20.71 3.81 17.35
CA PRO A 96 21.37 4.45 18.48
C PRO A 96 20.77 3.99 19.82
N LEU A 97 21.64 3.66 20.78
CA LEU A 97 21.25 3.02 22.04
C LEU A 97 20.19 3.82 22.81
N ALA A 98 20.32 5.15 22.87
CA ALA A 98 19.38 6.02 23.57
C ALA A 98 17.95 5.96 23.00
N LEU A 99 17.81 5.99 21.68
CA LEU A 99 16.52 5.89 21.02
C LEU A 99 15.90 4.50 21.18
N ARG A 100 16.73 3.47 21.01
CA ARG A 100 16.32 2.09 21.28
C ARG A 100 15.82 1.95 22.71
N SER A 101 16.53 2.50 23.70
CA SER A 101 16.12 2.47 25.10
C SER A 101 14.78 3.20 25.34
N ALA A 102 14.55 4.36 24.74
CA ALA A 102 13.29 5.09 24.90
C ALA A 102 12.10 4.36 24.28
N VAL A 103 12.25 3.86 23.05
CA VAL A 103 11.18 3.09 22.36
C VAL A 103 10.90 1.79 23.10
N LEU A 104 11.95 1.08 23.54
CA LEU A 104 11.77 -0.13 24.33
C LEU A 104 11.12 0.17 25.68
N GLN A 105 11.45 1.27 26.35
CA GLN A 105 10.82 1.64 27.61
C GLN A 105 9.31 1.88 27.46
N ASP A 106 8.88 2.59 26.42
CA ASP A 106 7.46 2.82 26.13
C ASP A 106 6.73 1.51 25.79
N ILE A 107 7.35 0.67 24.92
CA ILE A 107 6.80 -0.64 24.55
C ILE A 107 6.70 -1.54 25.78
N THR A 108 7.76 -1.63 26.58
CA THR A 108 7.79 -2.45 27.81
C THR A 108 6.73 -1.99 28.78
N LYS A 109 6.60 -0.68 29.05
CA LYS A 109 5.56 -0.16 29.96
C LYS A 109 4.15 -0.52 29.49
N PHE A 110 3.88 -0.42 28.18
CA PHE A 110 2.59 -0.78 27.60
C PHE A 110 2.33 -2.30 27.64
N VAL A 111 3.31 -3.10 27.21
CA VAL A 111 3.24 -4.56 27.22
C VAL A 111 3.06 -5.08 28.64
N ASP A 112 3.81 -4.58 29.61
CA ASP A 112 3.73 -5.01 31.00
C ASP A 112 2.36 -4.68 31.60
N GLY A 113 1.82 -3.49 31.31
CA GLY A 113 0.46 -3.10 31.72
C GLY A 113 -0.61 -4.01 31.13
N LEU A 114 -0.57 -4.23 29.81
CA LEU A 114 -1.50 -5.14 29.12
C LEU A 114 -1.37 -6.58 29.63
N GLU A 115 -0.16 -7.07 29.82
CA GLU A 115 0.10 -8.44 30.22
C GLU A 115 -0.33 -8.68 31.67
N THR A 116 -0.11 -7.71 32.55
CA THR A 116 -0.60 -7.74 33.94
C THR A 116 -2.12 -7.81 33.95
N ALA A 117 -2.80 -6.89 33.25
CA ALA A 117 -4.26 -6.88 33.18
C ALA A 117 -4.83 -8.15 32.51
N ARG A 118 -4.18 -8.66 31.45
CA ARG A 118 -4.57 -9.91 30.77
C ARG A 118 -4.43 -11.12 31.69
N LYS A 119 -3.33 -11.22 32.45
CA LYS A 119 -3.09 -12.32 33.39
C LYS A 119 -4.10 -12.34 34.53
N LEU A 120 -4.56 -11.17 35.01
CA LEU A 120 -5.62 -11.09 36.01
C LEU A 120 -6.94 -11.67 35.48
N VAL A 121 -7.32 -11.31 34.25
CA VAL A 121 -8.52 -11.87 33.59
C VAL A 121 -8.37 -13.39 33.38
N GLU A 122 -7.20 -13.84 32.90
CA GLU A 122 -6.91 -15.25 32.66
C GLU A 122 -6.96 -16.08 33.95
N ALA A 123 -6.38 -15.56 35.04
CA ALA A 123 -6.44 -16.19 36.37
C ALA A 123 -7.87 -16.31 36.89
N ALA A 124 -8.67 -15.24 36.83
CA ALA A 124 -10.06 -15.26 37.29
C ALA A 124 -10.95 -16.21 36.47
N VAL A 125 -10.77 -16.26 35.15
CA VAL A 125 -11.48 -17.22 34.29
C VAL A 125 -11.07 -18.65 34.61
N SER A 126 -9.77 -18.89 34.86
CA SER A 126 -9.24 -20.25 35.09
C SER A 126 -9.59 -20.80 36.46
N SER A 127 -9.71 -19.94 37.48
CA SER A 127 -10.12 -20.32 38.83
C SER A 127 -11.63 -20.49 38.99
N GLY A 128 -12.42 -20.23 37.93
CA GLY A 128 -13.88 -20.20 38.01
C GLY A 128 -14.39 -19.12 38.96
N ALA A 129 -13.73 -17.94 38.99
CA ALA A 129 -14.16 -16.82 39.82
C ALA A 129 -15.61 -16.40 39.50
N ALA A 130 -16.26 -15.74 40.45
CA ALA A 130 -17.59 -15.18 40.24
C ALA A 130 -17.60 -14.21 39.06
N ASP A 131 -18.72 -14.16 38.33
CA ASP A 131 -18.89 -13.33 37.12
C ASP A 131 -18.53 -11.86 37.35
N ASP A 132 -18.82 -11.31 38.54
CA ASP A 132 -18.52 -9.92 38.89
C ASP A 132 -17.02 -9.63 38.92
N VAL A 133 -16.21 -10.57 39.43
CA VAL A 133 -14.75 -10.47 39.46
C VAL A 133 -14.18 -10.54 38.03
N ILE A 134 -14.71 -11.42 37.19
CA ILE A 134 -14.32 -11.53 35.77
C ILE A 134 -14.65 -10.22 35.04
N ARG A 135 -15.82 -9.63 35.29
CA ARG A 135 -16.23 -8.33 34.71
C ARG A 135 -15.33 -7.20 35.16
N GLU A 136 -14.97 -7.14 36.44
CA GLU A 136 -14.08 -6.11 36.98
C GLU A 136 -12.70 -6.15 36.31
N HIS A 137 -12.07 -7.33 36.25
CA HIS A 137 -10.77 -7.46 35.59
C HIS A 137 -10.85 -7.19 34.08
N THR A 138 -11.93 -7.61 33.42
CA THR A 138 -12.14 -7.32 32.00
C THR A 138 -12.28 -5.81 31.77
N LYS A 139 -13.00 -5.10 32.66
CA LYS A 139 -13.13 -3.64 32.62
C LYS A 139 -11.77 -2.95 32.79
N ALA A 140 -10.93 -3.43 33.70
CA ALA A 140 -9.57 -2.89 33.89
C ALA A 140 -8.68 -3.10 32.65
N LEU A 141 -8.76 -4.27 32.00
CA LEU A 141 -8.06 -4.53 30.75
C LEU A 141 -8.56 -3.63 29.60
N VAL A 142 -9.87 -3.44 29.48
CA VAL A 142 -10.47 -2.51 28.51
C VAL A 142 -10.03 -1.07 28.78
N ALA A 143 -9.98 -0.63 30.04
CA ALA A 143 -9.48 0.68 30.41
C ALA A 143 -8.01 0.87 29.98
N THR A 144 -7.15 -0.12 30.25
CA THR A 144 -5.74 -0.09 29.81
C THR A 144 -5.61 0.05 28.28
N ILE A 145 -6.45 -0.65 27.52
CA ILE A 145 -6.50 -0.53 26.05
C ILE A 145 -7.01 0.86 25.63
N SER A 146 -8.01 1.41 26.33
CA SER A 146 -8.58 2.73 26.05
C SER A 146 -7.57 3.83 26.31
N ASP A 147 -6.92 3.82 27.47
CA ASP A 147 -5.91 4.81 27.87
C ASP A 147 -4.79 4.90 26.83
N TYR A 148 -4.33 3.75 26.33
CA TYR A 148 -3.33 3.73 25.26
C TYR A 148 -3.85 4.30 23.94
N LYS A 149 -5.10 3.98 23.56
CA LYS A 149 -5.71 4.54 22.34
C LYS A 149 -5.86 6.05 22.47
N GLU A 150 -6.32 6.55 23.61
CA GLU A 150 -6.48 7.98 23.89
C GLU A 150 -5.12 8.70 23.88
N ALA A 151 -4.08 8.09 24.44
CA ALA A 151 -2.71 8.62 24.38
C ALA A 151 -2.18 8.67 22.94
N GLU A 152 -2.38 7.63 22.13
CA GLU A 152 -1.94 7.60 20.73
C GLU A 152 -2.76 8.55 19.85
N LEU A 153 -4.07 8.70 20.10
CA LEU A 153 -4.94 9.69 19.46
C LEU A 153 -4.46 11.11 19.75
N SER A 154 -4.22 11.41 21.03
CA SER A 154 -3.69 12.70 21.47
C SER A 154 -2.32 12.97 20.85
N ARG A 155 -1.43 11.97 20.84
CA ARG A 155 -0.11 12.05 20.20
C ARG A 155 -0.21 12.31 18.70
N PHE A 156 -1.11 11.61 18.00
CA PHE A 156 -1.33 11.80 16.56
C PHE A 156 -1.77 13.23 16.25
N TRP A 157 -2.76 13.75 16.96
CA TRP A 157 -3.28 15.10 16.70
C TRP A 157 -2.34 16.21 17.19
N ALA A 158 -1.60 15.99 18.28
CA ALA A 158 -0.52 16.89 18.69
C ALA A 158 0.54 16.99 17.60
N HIS A 159 1.00 15.84 17.08
CA HIS A 159 1.95 15.79 15.97
C HIS A 159 1.40 16.47 14.71
N TRP A 160 0.14 16.21 14.37
CA TRP A 160 -0.52 16.86 13.23
C TRP A 160 -0.52 18.39 13.39
N ARG A 161 -0.98 18.92 14.53
CA ARG A 161 -1.01 20.36 14.78
C ARG A 161 0.37 21.01 14.68
N GLN A 162 1.42 20.28 15.05
CA GLN A 162 2.79 20.78 15.01
C GLN A 162 3.40 20.77 13.61
N HIS A 163 3.12 19.75 12.79
CA HIS A 163 3.87 19.48 11.56
C HIS A 163 3.06 19.46 10.27
N MET A 164 1.73 19.49 10.36
CA MET A 164 0.82 19.39 9.22
C MET A 164 0.00 20.68 9.06
N PRO A 165 -0.58 20.92 7.88
CA PRO A 165 -1.54 22.01 7.72
C PRO A 165 -2.71 21.91 8.71
N PRO A 166 -3.31 23.04 9.11
CA PRO A 166 -4.44 23.05 10.03
C PRO A 166 -5.56 22.11 9.58
N HIS A 167 -6.09 21.33 10.52
CA HIS A 167 -7.22 20.43 10.31
C HIS A 167 -8.27 20.71 11.40
N PRO A 168 -9.58 20.75 11.07
CA PRO A 168 -10.64 21.06 12.04
C PRO A 168 -10.91 19.95 13.07
N ALA A 169 -10.20 18.82 12.97
CA ALA A 169 -10.38 17.72 13.89
C ALA A 169 -9.67 17.99 15.21
N THR A 170 -10.18 17.35 16.25
CA THR A 170 -9.67 17.41 17.62
C THR A 170 -9.27 16.02 18.09
N ASP A 171 -8.76 15.93 19.32
CA ASP A 171 -8.32 14.69 19.94
C ASP A 171 -9.47 13.68 20.17
N LEU A 172 -10.72 14.12 19.95
CA LEU A 172 -11.92 13.28 19.97
C LEU A 172 -12.16 12.51 18.65
N HIS A 173 -11.45 12.87 17.58
CA HIS A 173 -11.64 12.25 16.27
C HIS A 173 -10.63 11.12 16.06
N VAL A 174 -11.12 9.95 15.68
CA VAL A 174 -10.25 8.85 15.26
C VAL A 174 -9.76 9.12 13.83
N PRO A 175 -8.44 9.17 13.57
CA PRO A 175 -7.92 9.37 12.22
C PRO A 175 -8.16 8.13 11.36
N VAL A 176 -8.63 8.35 10.13
CA VAL A 176 -8.96 7.30 9.17
C VAL A 176 -8.24 7.56 7.86
N GLY A 177 -7.59 6.51 7.32
CA GLY A 177 -7.09 6.51 5.96
C GLY A 177 -8.00 5.71 5.04
N LEU A 178 -8.27 6.24 3.85
CA LEU A 178 -8.80 5.46 2.74
C LEU A 178 -7.64 5.01 1.87
N ALA A 179 -7.60 3.73 1.55
CA ALA A 179 -6.65 3.17 0.62
C ALA A 179 -7.37 2.61 -0.59
N GLY A 180 -6.78 2.75 -1.77
CA GLY A 180 -7.23 2.09 -2.98
C GLY A 180 -6.07 1.61 -3.84
N ASP A 181 -6.41 0.72 -4.75
CA ASP A 181 -5.52 0.14 -5.72
C ASP A 181 -6.32 -0.20 -6.99
N ASP A 182 -5.66 -0.13 -8.14
CA ASP A 182 -6.30 -0.39 -9.41
C ASP A 182 -6.39 -1.89 -9.67
N THR A 183 -7.60 -2.36 -9.97
CA THR A 183 -7.79 -3.72 -10.46
C THR A 183 -8.52 -3.75 -11.80
N GLN A 184 -7.74 -3.73 -12.88
CA GLN A 184 -8.25 -3.92 -14.24
C GLN A 184 -8.40 -5.40 -14.62
N TYR A 185 -9.46 -5.70 -15.36
CA TYR A 185 -9.80 -7.04 -15.86
C TYR A 185 -10.50 -6.91 -17.23
N ASN A 186 -10.49 -7.95 -18.05
CA ASN A 186 -11.05 -7.89 -19.43
C ASN A 186 -12.16 -8.93 -19.69
N LEU A 187 -12.96 -8.70 -20.75
CA LEU A 187 -14.16 -9.48 -21.10
C LEU A 187 -13.88 -10.90 -21.63
N ALA A 188 -12.64 -11.25 -21.98
CA ALA A 188 -12.28 -12.49 -22.70
C ALA A 188 -12.08 -13.72 -21.79
N GLY A 189 -12.47 -13.67 -20.51
CA GLY A 189 -12.41 -14.83 -19.61
C GLY A 189 -11.03 -15.14 -19.01
N SER A 190 -10.00 -14.37 -19.35
CA SER A 190 -8.70 -14.36 -18.66
C SER A 190 -8.60 -13.10 -17.78
N LYS A 191 -9.19 -13.21 -16.58
CA LYS A 191 -9.34 -12.17 -15.52
C LYS A 191 -10.64 -11.35 -15.69
N LEU A 192 -11.60 -11.59 -14.78
CA LEU A 192 -12.97 -11.07 -14.70
C LEU A 192 -13.09 -9.83 -13.82
N VAL A 193 -13.81 -8.83 -14.31
CA VAL A 193 -13.86 -7.46 -13.79
C VAL A 193 -14.82 -7.29 -12.64
N VAL A 194 -14.34 -6.80 -11.49
CA VAL A 194 -15.04 -5.94 -10.51
C VAL A 194 -14.03 -5.42 -9.48
N TYR A 195 -13.70 -4.14 -9.62
CA TYR A 195 -13.90 -3.09 -8.60
C TYR A 195 -13.73 -1.68 -9.22
N GLU A 196 -13.21 -1.56 -10.46
CA GLU A 196 -13.17 -0.31 -11.26
C GLU A 196 -13.40 -0.61 -12.76
N LEU A 197 -14.55 -1.19 -13.09
CA LEU A 197 -14.89 -1.60 -14.47
C LEU A 197 -15.31 -0.38 -15.32
N CYS A 198 -14.35 0.41 -15.81
CA CYS A 198 -14.57 1.40 -16.89
C CYS A 198 -15.84 2.26 -16.73
N VAL A 199 -16.13 2.68 -15.52
CA VAL A 199 -17.22 3.60 -15.30
C VAL A 199 -16.58 4.92 -14.92
N GLY A 200 -16.47 5.81 -15.91
CA GLY A 200 -15.86 7.12 -15.73
C GLY A 200 -16.56 7.94 -14.64
N GLU A 201 -16.23 9.22 -14.59
CA GLU A 201 -16.71 10.17 -13.58
C GLU A 201 -18.18 9.95 -13.15
N ARG A 202 -19.08 9.68 -14.10
CA ARG A 202 -20.53 9.46 -13.86
C ARG A 202 -20.91 8.38 -12.83
N THR A 203 -20.10 7.35 -12.62
CA THR A 203 -20.47 6.26 -11.68
C THR A 203 -19.68 6.33 -10.39
N LEU A 204 -18.41 6.73 -10.45
CA LEU A 204 -17.62 6.95 -9.25
C LEU A 204 -18.13 8.14 -8.47
N ASP A 205 -18.67 9.16 -9.14
CA ASP A 205 -19.16 10.38 -8.50
C ASP A 205 -20.30 10.11 -7.49
N PRO A 206 -21.38 9.37 -7.79
CA PRO A 206 -22.37 8.96 -6.78
C PRO A 206 -21.76 8.20 -5.59
N ILE A 207 -20.80 7.30 -5.83
CA ILE A 207 -20.15 6.53 -4.76
C ILE A 207 -19.34 7.46 -3.86
N TRP A 208 -18.53 8.34 -4.46
CA TRP A 208 -17.71 9.30 -3.72
C TRP A 208 -18.56 10.36 -3.02
N ARG A 209 -19.72 10.76 -3.55
CA ARG A 209 -20.67 11.64 -2.85
C ARG A 209 -21.18 10.97 -1.58
N VAL A 210 -21.60 9.71 -1.66
CA VAL A 210 -22.06 8.96 -0.48
C VAL A 210 -20.91 8.76 0.50
N ALA A 211 -19.69 8.48 0.03
CA ALA A 211 -18.51 8.32 0.89
C ALA A 211 -18.16 9.63 1.60
N ALA A 212 -18.08 10.75 0.87
CA ALA A 212 -17.80 12.08 1.43
C ALA A 212 -18.88 12.50 2.44
N TRP A 213 -20.15 12.28 2.10
CA TRP A 213 -21.28 12.49 3.03
C TRP A 213 -21.10 11.65 4.30
N SER A 214 -20.82 10.36 4.18
CA SER A 214 -20.65 9.45 5.32
C SER A 214 -19.49 9.88 6.22
N LEU A 215 -18.38 10.31 5.63
CA LEU A 215 -17.21 10.81 6.35
C LEU A 215 -17.51 12.13 7.08
N ASN A 216 -18.26 13.03 6.45
CA ASN A 216 -18.65 14.30 7.10
C ASN A 216 -19.64 14.08 8.26
N ILE A 217 -20.53 13.09 8.15
CA ILE A 217 -21.39 12.65 9.25
C ILE A 217 -20.55 12.05 10.38
N ALA A 218 -19.62 11.15 10.04
CA ALA A 218 -18.72 10.54 11.02
C ALA A 218 -17.81 11.56 11.70
N PHE A 219 -17.42 12.62 11.00
CA PHE A 219 -16.69 13.76 11.55
C PHE A 219 -17.51 14.50 12.60
N ASN A 220 -18.75 14.84 12.26
CA ASN A 220 -19.64 15.55 13.18
C ASN A 220 -20.06 14.73 14.41
N GLY A 221 -19.91 13.40 14.36
CA GLY A 221 -20.24 12.52 15.49
C GLY A 221 -21.73 12.47 15.81
N VAL A 222 -22.61 12.77 14.85
CA VAL A 222 -24.08 12.73 15.04
C VAL A 222 -24.71 11.94 13.90
N TYR A 223 -25.57 11.00 14.25
CA TYR A 223 -26.32 10.22 13.26
C TYR A 223 -27.22 11.14 12.42
N PRO A 224 -27.22 11.00 11.09
CA PRO A 224 -27.91 11.93 10.21
C PRO A 224 -29.43 11.75 10.28
N THR A 225 -30.18 12.84 10.11
CA THR A 225 -31.65 12.82 10.14
C THR A 225 -32.29 12.41 8.81
N ALA A 226 -31.51 12.44 7.72
CA ALA A 226 -31.91 12.03 6.38
C ALA A 226 -30.76 11.27 5.67
N GLY A 227 -31.06 10.61 4.56
CA GLY A 227 -30.11 9.92 3.72
C GLY A 227 -29.15 10.85 2.96
N PRO A 228 -28.16 10.29 2.24
CA PRO A 228 -27.16 11.06 1.49
C PRO A 228 -27.75 11.91 0.36
N LEU A 229 -29.00 11.65 -0.05
CA LEU A 229 -29.72 12.43 -1.05
C LEU A 229 -30.79 13.34 -0.43
N GLY A 230 -30.83 13.46 0.91
CA GLY A 230 -31.84 14.23 1.64
C GLY A 230 -33.16 13.49 1.84
N ASP A 231 -33.25 12.22 1.46
CA ASP A 231 -34.41 11.37 1.63
C ASP A 231 -34.65 11.02 3.11
N ALA A 232 -35.90 11.10 3.57
CA ALA A 232 -36.24 10.72 4.93
C ALA A 232 -35.99 9.22 5.17
N TRP A 233 -35.53 8.87 6.37
CA TRP A 233 -35.38 7.46 6.74
C TRP A 233 -36.72 6.73 6.73
N LEU A 234 -36.72 5.48 6.27
CA LEU A 234 -37.89 4.60 6.36
C LEU A 234 -38.37 4.51 7.82
N LYS A 235 -39.65 4.81 8.06
CA LYS A 235 -40.25 4.81 9.40
C LYS A 235 -40.02 3.47 10.09
N GLY A 236 -39.54 3.51 11.33
CA GLY A 236 -39.25 2.31 12.14
C GLY A 236 -37.91 1.63 11.84
N SER A 237 -37.17 2.05 10.80
CA SER A 237 -35.83 1.53 10.52
C SER A 237 -34.84 1.82 11.66
N ALA A 238 -33.79 1.01 11.78
CA ALA A 238 -32.73 1.25 12.76
C ALA A 238 -32.09 2.63 12.61
N ARG A 239 -31.93 3.13 11.37
CA ARG A 239 -31.42 4.47 11.10
C ARG A 239 -32.38 5.57 11.57
N ALA A 240 -33.68 5.42 11.34
CA ALA A 240 -34.68 6.35 11.86
C ALA A 240 -34.67 6.43 13.41
N LYS A 241 -34.36 5.33 14.10
CA LYS A 241 -34.24 5.28 15.57
C LYS A 241 -32.96 5.95 16.11
N LEU A 242 -31.93 6.07 15.27
CA LEU A 242 -30.65 6.69 15.62
C LEU A 242 -30.54 8.14 15.16
N ALA A 243 -31.36 8.57 14.19
CA ALA A 243 -31.37 9.92 13.64
C ALA A 243 -31.30 11.01 14.73
N GLY A 244 -30.33 11.91 14.60
CA GLY A 244 -30.09 13.02 15.52
C GLY A 244 -29.38 12.66 16.84
N LYS A 245 -29.13 11.38 17.11
CA LYS A 245 -28.38 10.95 18.30
C LYS A 245 -26.88 11.08 18.09
N GLU A 246 -26.14 11.27 19.17
CA GLU A 246 -24.69 11.24 19.16
C GLU A 246 -24.18 9.84 18.79
N MET A 247 -23.08 9.81 18.04
CA MET A 247 -22.33 8.61 17.74
C MET A 247 -21.35 8.32 18.89
N PRO A 248 -21.02 7.04 19.16
CA PRO A 248 -20.05 6.70 20.20
C PRO A 248 -18.63 7.24 19.97
N CYS A 249 -18.32 7.62 18.73
CA CYS A 249 -17.01 8.12 18.32
C CYS A 249 -17.15 8.95 17.05
N SER A 250 -16.27 9.95 16.92
CA SER A 250 -16.10 10.74 15.71
C SER A 250 -14.87 10.28 14.93
N TYR A 251 -14.87 10.48 13.63
CA TYR A 251 -13.79 10.06 12.74
C TYR A 251 -13.39 11.20 11.81
N ALA A 252 -12.10 11.34 11.53
CA ALA A 252 -11.59 12.30 10.56
C ALA A 252 -10.81 11.60 9.47
N LEU A 253 -11.11 11.91 8.20
CA LEU A 253 -10.27 11.45 7.10
C LEU A 253 -8.93 12.19 7.17
N THR A 254 -7.82 11.46 7.23
CA THR A 254 -6.46 12.04 7.29
C THR A 254 -5.57 11.59 6.14
N GLU A 255 -5.96 10.52 5.44
CA GLU A 255 -5.15 9.94 4.35
C GLU A 255 -6.01 9.41 3.20
N LEU A 256 -5.56 9.69 1.98
CA LEU A 256 -5.98 9.09 0.72
C LEU A 256 -4.75 8.40 0.13
N ARG A 257 -4.64 7.09 0.33
CA ARG A 257 -3.51 6.27 -0.07
C ARG A 257 -3.83 5.49 -1.34
N GLY A 258 -2.83 5.33 -2.18
CA GLY A 258 -2.94 4.50 -3.37
C GLY A 258 -1.74 4.64 -4.26
N ASP A 259 -1.71 3.84 -5.30
CA ASP A 259 -0.73 4.03 -6.37
C ASP A 259 -1.04 5.31 -7.17
N TRP A 260 -0.10 5.73 -8.01
CA TRP A 260 -0.27 6.97 -8.78
C TRP A 260 -1.40 6.86 -9.82
N LYS A 261 -1.67 5.63 -10.28
CA LYS A 261 -2.70 5.37 -11.27
C LYS A 261 -4.09 5.51 -10.65
N TYR A 262 -4.30 4.94 -9.47
CA TYR A 262 -5.47 5.09 -8.63
C TYR A 262 -5.79 6.58 -8.41
N HIS A 263 -4.82 7.39 -7.96
CA HIS A 263 -5.05 8.83 -7.76
C HIS A 263 -5.53 9.54 -9.04
N ARG A 264 -5.00 9.16 -10.21
CA ARG A 264 -5.42 9.70 -11.50
C ARG A 264 -6.82 9.23 -11.88
N GLU A 265 -7.07 7.93 -11.84
CA GLU A 265 -8.28 7.31 -12.39
C GLU A 265 -9.48 7.50 -11.47
N THR A 266 -9.26 7.43 -10.15
CA THR A 266 -10.31 7.53 -9.14
C THR A 266 -10.64 8.98 -8.77
N PHE A 267 -9.64 9.86 -8.69
CA PHE A 267 -9.85 11.27 -8.30
C PHE A 267 -9.78 12.27 -9.46
N GLY A 268 -9.49 11.80 -10.68
CA GLY A 268 -9.43 12.65 -11.88
C GLY A 268 -8.28 13.67 -11.86
N LEU A 269 -7.17 13.36 -11.18
CA LEU A 269 -6.02 14.26 -11.11
C LEU A 269 -5.35 14.40 -12.49
N LYS A 270 -5.17 15.65 -12.95
CA LYS A 270 -4.55 15.98 -14.25
C LYS A 270 -3.06 15.67 -14.30
N ARG A 271 -2.38 15.78 -13.16
CA ARG A 271 -0.94 15.54 -13.04
C ARG A 271 -0.72 14.08 -12.66
N HIS A 272 0.00 13.34 -13.51
CA HIS A 272 0.24 11.92 -13.28
C HIS A 272 1.46 11.44 -14.08
N TYR A 273 1.89 10.20 -13.84
CA TYR A 273 3.09 9.60 -14.45
C TYR A 273 3.11 9.60 -15.99
N ASN A 274 1.96 9.67 -16.65
CA ASN A 274 1.86 9.72 -18.11
C ASN A 274 1.78 11.16 -18.66
N ALA A 275 1.38 12.15 -17.86
CA ALA A 275 1.34 13.55 -18.28
C ALA A 275 2.74 14.16 -18.44
N ASN A 276 2.83 15.30 -19.14
CA ASN A 276 4.06 16.09 -19.18
C ASN A 276 4.37 16.69 -17.81
N ALA A 277 3.36 17.29 -17.19
CA ALA A 277 3.37 17.70 -15.79
C ALA A 277 3.10 16.49 -14.89
N ILE A 278 4.13 15.94 -14.25
CA ILE A 278 4.01 14.64 -13.60
C ILE A 278 3.55 14.72 -12.15
N CYS A 279 4.12 15.62 -11.34
CA CYS A 279 4.03 15.57 -9.87
C CYS A 279 2.75 16.21 -9.34
N LEU A 280 2.10 15.60 -8.36
CA LEU A 280 0.91 16.15 -7.70
C LEU A 280 1.21 17.37 -6.81
N PHE A 281 2.45 17.50 -6.35
CA PHE A 281 2.82 18.44 -5.28
C PHE A 281 3.77 19.54 -5.76
N CYS A 282 4.31 19.46 -6.97
CA CYS A 282 5.25 20.46 -7.46
C CYS A 282 5.22 20.60 -9.00
N LYS A 283 5.99 21.56 -9.51
CA LYS A 283 6.10 21.87 -10.94
C LYS A 283 6.91 20.86 -11.78
N ALA A 284 7.26 19.69 -11.24
CA ALA A 284 8.05 18.70 -11.97
C ALA A 284 7.41 18.25 -13.30
N SER A 285 8.25 18.13 -14.34
CA SER A 285 7.84 17.88 -15.71
C SER A 285 8.75 16.90 -16.44
N LYS A 286 8.24 16.22 -17.47
CA LYS A 286 9.03 15.48 -18.47
C LYS A 286 9.76 16.39 -19.45
N VAL A 287 9.24 17.60 -19.63
CA VAL A 287 9.80 18.59 -20.53
C VAL A 287 11.15 19.06 -19.99
N ARG A 288 12.14 19.17 -20.88
CA ARG A 288 13.47 19.67 -20.53
C ARG A 288 13.37 21.09 -19.98
N GLY A 289 13.99 21.34 -18.83
CA GLY A 289 13.96 22.63 -18.17
C GLY A 289 14.34 22.55 -16.69
N PRO A 290 14.23 23.66 -15.94
CA PRO A 290 14.61 23.72 -14.54
C PRO A 290 13.85 22.72 -13.65
N THR A 291 12.61 22.40 -14.02
CA THR A 291 11.74 21.47 -13.29
C THR A 291 11.69 20.07 -13.90
N GLN A 292 12.68 19.68 -14.72
CA GLN A 292 12.71 18.34 -15.28
C GLN A 292 12.83 17.29 -14.15
N PHE A 293 11.98 16.27 -14.16
CA PHE A 293 11.90 15.30 -13.04
C PHE A 293 13.17 14.47 -12.83
N THR A 294 14.06 14.44 -13.82
CA THR A 294 15.35 13.74 -13.75
C THR A 294 16.45 14.58 -13.11
N SER A 295 16.20 15.85 -12.82
CA SER A 295 17.16 16.78 -12.21
C SER A 295 17.12 16.66 -10.69
N PHE A 296 17.72 15.61 -10.15
CA PHE A 296 17.64 15.31 -8.73
C PHE A 296 18.31 16.36 -7.84
N GLU A 297 19.28 17.12 -8.34
CA GLU A 297 19.98 18.16 -7.58
C GLU A 297 19.12 19.43 -7.46
N SER A 298 18.27 19.73 -8.45
CA SER A 298 17.34 20.86 -8.39
C SER A 298 16.03 20.52 -7.67
N PHE A 299 15.81 19.27 -7.25
CA PHE A 299 14.59 18.88 -6.55
C PHE A 299 14.33 19.71 -5.29
N ALA A 300 15.38 20.02 -4.52
CA ALA A 300 15.27 20.85 -3.32
C ALA A 300 14.69 22.24 -3.62
N THR A 301 14.93 22.77 -4.83
CA THR A 301 14.47 24.11 -5.25
C THR A 301 13.13 24.10 -5.98
N PHE A 302 12.47 22.95 -6.14
CA PHE A 302 11.16 22.91 -6.79
C PHE A 302 10.13 23.61 -5.93
N GLU A 303 9.35 24.50 -6.54
CA GLU A 303 8.21 25.11 -5.86
C GLU A 303 7.14 24.04 -5.60
N ARG A 304 6.78 23.85 -4.32
CA ARG A 304 5.70 22.96 -3.91
C ARG A 304 4.39 23.74 -3.88
N PHE A 305 3.33 23.08 -4.31
CA PHE A 305 1.99 23.63 -4.27
C PHE A 305 1.47 23.66 -2.83
N ASP A 306 0.85 24.79 -2.48
CA ASP A 306 -0.05 24.87 -1.33
C ASP A 306 -1.43 24.30 -1.70
N ALA A 307 -2.44 24.51 -0.86
CA ALA A 307 -3.81 24.05 -1.13
C ALA A 307 -4.37 24.63 -2.43
N ALA A 308 -4.19 25.94 -2.65
CA ALA A 308 -4.67 26.61 -3.85
C ALA A 308 -3.94 26.14 -5.11
N GLY A 309 -2.61 26.01 -5.05
CA GLY A 309 -1.78 25.49 -6.12
C GLY A 309 -2.12 24.05 -6.47
N PHE A 310 -2.43 23.20 -5.49
CA PHE A 310 -2.86 21.83 -5.76
C PHE A 310 -4.21 21.81 -6.50
N ILE A 311 -5.17 22.62 -6.07
CA ILE A 311 -6.46 22.75 -6.76
C ILE A 311 -6.25 23.25 -8.19
N LEU A 312 -5.45 24.31 -8.37
CA LEU A 312 -5.23 24.93 -9.66
C LEU A 312 -4.48 24.02 -10.64
N HIS A 313 -3.44 23.32 -10.16
CA HIS A 313 -2.52 22.59 -11.03
C HIS A 313 -2.79 21.09 -11.10
N SER A 314 -3.25 20.48 -10.01
CA SER A 314 -3.43 19.02 -9.90
C SER A 314 -4.88 18.60 -10.12
N ILE A 315 -5.86 19.44 -9.75
CA ILE A 315 -7.28 19.12 -9.93
C ILE A 315 -7.76 19.48 -11.36
N GLY A 316 -8.64 18.59 -11.85
CA GLY A 316 -9.27 18.61 -13.14
C GLY A 316 -10.17 19.80 -13.43
N SER A 317 -10.87 19.75 -14.57
CA SER A 317 -12.21 20.34 -14.63
C SER A 317 -13.19 19.55 -13.75
N TYR A 318 -12.90 18.27 -13.55
CA TYR A 318 -13.55 17.39 -12.59
C TYR A 318 -12.94 17.56 -11.19
N VAL A 319 -13.81 17.65 -10.18
CA VAL A 319 -13.46 17.65 -8.76
C VAL A 319 -14.12 16.45 -8.12
N SER A 320 -13.32 15.47 -7.68
CA SER A 320 -13.87 14.30 -6.99
C SER A 320 -14.62 14.72 -5.72
N PRO A 321 -15.85 14.22 -5.47
CA PRO A 321 -16.62 14.56 -4.28
C PRO A 321 -15.90 14.28 -2.97
N ILE A 322 -14.95 13.34 -2.96
CA ILE A 322 -14.15 13.02 -1.78
C ILE A 322 -13.29 14.20 -1.30
N PHE A 323 -12.99 15.18 -2.16
CA PHE A 323 -12.30 16.40 -1.76
C PHE A 323 -13.20 17.38 -1.01
N GLY A 324 -14.51 17.14 -0.96
CA GLY A 324 -15.48 17.88 -0.16
C GLY A 324 -15.61 17.40 1.30
N VAL A 325 -14.70 16.53 1.77
CA VAL A 325 -14.68 16.13 3.18
C VAL A 325 -14.16 17.26 4.08
N GLN A 326 -14.67 17.34 5.30
CA GLN A 326 -14.21 18.30 6.29
C GLN A 326 -12.72 18.11 6.56
N GLY A 327 -11.97 19.22 6.51
CA GLY A 327 -10.53 19.20 6.71
C GLY A 327 -9.70 18.74 5.52
N PHE A 328 -10.30 18.55 4.34
CA PHE A 328 -9.55 18.14 3.15
C PHE A 328 -8.34 19.04 2.90
N ASN A 329 -7.19 18.40 2.71
CA ASN A 329 -5.93 19.06 2.39
C ASN A 329 -5.12 18.18 1.42
N PRO A 330 -4.37 18.76 0.46
CA PRO A 330 -3.51 17.99 -0.45
C PRO A 330 -2.53 17.03 0.23
N PHE A 331 -2.08 17.36 1.44
CA PHE A 331 -1.17 16.52 2.22
C PHE A 331 -1.81 15.18 2.65
N MET A 332 -3.14 15.06 2.55
CA MET A 332 -3.85 13.80 2.75
C MET A 332 -3.63 12.83 1.58
N VAL A 333 -3.38 13.32 0.37
CA VAL A 333 -3.05 12.46 -0.79
C VAL A 333 -1.63 11.91 -0.61
N LYS A 334 -1.51 10.62 -0.32
CA LYS A 334 -0.22 9.96 -0.09
C LYS A 334 0.24 9.20 -1.33
N LEU A 335 1.47 9.43 -1.76
CA LEU A 335 2.13 8.53 -2.70
C LEU A 335 2.49 7.24 -1.96
N CYS A 336 2.02 6.11 -2.48
CA CYS A 336 2.32 4.82 -1.88
C CYS A 336 3.81 4.45 -2.02
N LEU A 337 4.49 4.27 -0.88
CA LEU A 337 5.88 3.82 -0.83
C LEU A 337 6.09 2.48 -1.56
N MET A 338 5.15 1.54 -1.41
CA MET A 338 5.18 0.26 -2.10
C MET A 338 5.27 0.44 -3.62
N HIS A 339 4.51 1.39 -4.18
CA HIS A 339 4.44 1.60 -5.62
C HIS A 339 5.56 2.49 -6.17
N MET A 340 6.09 3.41 -5.37
CA MET A 340 7.20 4.30 -5.77
C MET A 340 8.57 3.64 -5.60
N SER A 341 8.75 2.85 -4.53
CA SER A 341 10.00 2.17 -4.22
C SER A 341 9.94 0.69 -4.60
N ASN A 342 9.16 -0.12 -3.88
CA ASN A 342 9.22 -1.59 -3.95
C ASN A 342 8.84 -2.17 -5.32
N LEU A 343 7.70 -1.75 -5.88
CA LEU A 343 7.21 -2.05 -7.23
C LEU A 343 7.51 -0.90 -8.21
N GLY A 344 8.38 0.02 -7.81
CA GLY A 344 8.70 1.24 -8.55
C GLY A 344 10.18 1.29 -8.90
N ALA A 345 10.98 1.98 -8.10
CA ALA A 345 12.42 2.05 -8.30
C ALA A 345 13.11 0.67 -8.29
N LEU A 346 12.73 -0.20 -7.36
CA LEU A 346 13.45 -1.45 -7.10
C LEU A 346 13.29 -2.51 -8.20
N GLN A 347 12.22 -2.49 -8.98
CA GLN A 347 12.09 -3.38 -10.14
C GLN A 347 13.16 -3.09 -11.21
N TRP A 348 13.60 -1.84 -11.36
CA TRP A 348 14.67 -1.45 -12.29
C TRP A 348 16.05 -1.67 -11.68
N VAL A 349 16.24 -1.25 -10.41
CA VAL A 349 17.51 -1.46 -9.69
C VAL A 349 17.85 -2.95 -9.62
N ASN A 350 16.90 -3.80 -9.21
CA ASN A 350 17.13 -5.23 -9.10
C ASN A 350 17.35 -5.88 -10.47
N ALA A 351 16.64 -5.46 -11.52
CA ALA A 351 16.86 -5.99 -12.87
C ALA A 351 18.24 -5.63 -13.40
N GLY A 352 18.63 -4.36 -13.29
CA GLY A 352 19.92 -3.87 -13.76
C GLY A 352 21.09 -4.49 -12.99
N ALA A 353 20.99 -4.60 -11.66
CA ALA A 353 22.00 -5.29 -10.84
C ALA A 353 22.10 -6.78 -11.16
N LEU A 354 20.97 -7.46 -11.29
CA LEU A 354 20.94 -8.87 -11.66
C LEU A 354 21.59 -9.11 -13.04
N LEU A 355 21.27 -8.27 -14.03
CA LEU A 355 21.89 -8.34 -15.35
C LEU A 355 23.39 -8.08 -15.31
N GLY A 356 23.82 -7.04 -14.59
CA GLY A 356 25.24 -6.73 -14.43
C GLY A 356 26.03 -7.90 -13.82
N LEU A 357 25.45 -8.60 -12.84
CA LEU A 357 26.05 -9.80 -12.24
C LEU A 357 26.00 -11.03 -13.16
N LEU A 358 24.92 -11.21 -13.93
CA LEU A 358 24.76 -12.32 -14.88
C LEU A 358 25.75 -12.21 -16.05
N GLU A 359 25.99 -11.01 -16.56
CA GLU A 359 26.95 -10.73 -17.64
C GLU A 359 28.39 -10.99 -17.20
N ARG A 360 28.68 -10.79 -15.91
CA ARG A 360 29.99 -11.05 -15.29
C ARG A 360 30.19 -12.50 -14.85
N GLY A 361 29.24 -13.40 -15.15
CA GLY A 361 29.34 -14.82 -14.82
C GLY A 361 29.18 -15.15 -13.33
N PHE A 362 28.75 -14.21 -12.48
CA PHE A 362 28.67 -14.41 -11.02
C PHE A 362 27.72 -15.55 -10.61
N PHE A 363 26.67 -15.75 -11.40
CA PHE A 363 25.69 -16.84 -11.22
C PHE A 363 25.90 -17.98 -12.24
N GLY A 364 27.14 -18.17 -12.68
CA GLY A 364 27.56 -19.16 -13.66
C GLY A 364 27.87 -18.54 -15.02
N ASP A 365 28.76 -19.20 -15.75
CA ASP A 365 29.30 -18.72 -17.03
C ASP A 365 28.18 -18.58 -18.08
N PRO A 366 27.98 -17.38 -18.68
CA PRO A 366 27.01 -17.17 -19.75
C PRO A 366 27.25 -18.04 -21.00
N ALA A 367 28.48 -18.51 -21.23
CA ALA A 367 28.81 -19.40 -22.35
C ALA A 367 28.37 -20.85 -22.11
N ILE A 368 28.22 -21.27 -20.84
CA ILE A 368 27.90 -22.65 -20.45
C ILE A 368 26.42 -22.77 -20.07
N LEU A 369 25.89 -21.81 -19.32
CA LEU A 369 24.55 -21.89 -18.73
C LEU A 369 23.56 -20.94 -19.40
N THR A 370 22.39 -21.49 -19.74
CA THR A 370 21.25 -20.70 -20.22
C THR A 370 20.83 -19.66 -19.18
N LEU A 371 20.17 -18.58 -19.63
CA LEU A 371 19.62 -17.57 -18.72
C LEU A 371 18.68 -18.19 -17.67
N GLY A 372 17.85 -19.15 -18.07
CA GLY A 372 16.94 -19.85 -17.16
C GLY A 372 17.67 -20.60 -16.03
N GLN A 373 18.75 -21.33 -16.36
CA GLN A 373 19.57 -22.04 -15.37
C GLN A 373 20.27 -21.06 -14.42
N ARG A 374 20.81 -19.95 -14.93
CA ARG A 374 21.44 -18.92 -14.09
C ARG A 374 20.42 -18.27 -13.14
N LEU A 375 19.19 -18.01 -13.58
CA LEU A 375 18.11 -17.52 -12.71
C LEU A 375 17.66 -18.53 -11.64
N GLN A 376 17.75 -19.83 -11.91
CA GLN A 376 17.55 -20.87 -10.88
C GLN A 376 18.65 -20.80 -9.81
N ILE A 377 19.92 -20.65 -10.21
CA ILE A 377 21.05 -20.47 -9.28
C ILE A 377 20.82 -19.22 -8.40
N VAL A 378 20.41 -18.10 -9.01
CA VAL A 378 20.08 -16.87 -8.28
C VAL A 378 19.00 -17.13 -7.23
N THR A 379 17.94 -17.85 -7.58
CA THR A 379 16.85 -18.19 -6.63
C THR A 379 17.37 -19.04 -5.47
N ILE A 380 18.16 -20.08 -5.74
CA ILE A 380 18.69 -20.98 -4.71
C ILE A 380 19.59 -20.19 -3.75
N ARG A 381 20.50 -19.36 -4.28
CA ARG A 381 21.36 -18.49 -3.48
C ARG A 381 20.56 -17.48 -2.67
N PHE A 382 19.55 -16.84 -3.26
CA PHE A 382 18.66 -15.90 -2.57
C PHE A 382 17.94 -16.56 -1.40
N ARG A 383 17.37 -17.76 -1.59
CA ARG A 383 16.69 -18.50 -0.53
C ARG A 383 17.63 -18.89 0.60
N LYS A 384 18.83 -19.35 0.27
CA LYS A 384 19.85 -19.66 1.27
C LYS A 384 20.27 -18.41 2.03
N TRP A 385 20.46 -17.29 1.34
CA TRP A 385 20.77 -15.99 1.95
C TRP A 385 19.65 -15.56 2.91
N CYS A 386 18.38 -15.62 2.50
CA CYS A 386 17.24 -15.32 3.38
C CYS A 386 17.21 -16.24 4.61
N SER A 387 17.43 -17.54 4.42
CA SER A 387 17.48 -18.51 5.52
C SER A 387 18.60 -18.21 6.53
N LEU A 388 19.77 -17.78 6.07
CA LEU A 388 20.89 -17.41 6.94
C LEU A 388 20.62 -16.15 7.76
N HIS A 389 19.76 -15.25 7.26
CA HIS A 389 19.40 -13.99 7.92
C HIS A 389 18.05 -14.05 8.65
N GLY A 390 17.44 -15.23 8.77
CA GLY A 390 16.13 -15.39 9.41
C GLY A 390 14.98 -14.69 8.66
N ILE A 391 15.14 -14.41 7.37
CA ILE A 391 14.16 -13.68 6.57
C ILE A 391 13.17 -14.66 5.95
N LEU A 392 11.89 -14.49 6.27
CA LEU A 392 10.81 -15.24 5.63
C LEU A 392 10.64 -14.79 4.18
N GLN A 393 10.65 -15.74 3.24
CA GLN A 393 10.41 -15.43 1.84
C GLN A 393 9.40 -16.37 1.19
N SER A 394 8.55 -15.81 0.33
CA SER A 394 7.52 -16.51 -0.44
C SER A 394 7.65 -16.23 -1.94
N GLN A 395 8.84 -15.82 -2.39
CA GLN A 395 9.12 -15.54 -3.79
C GLN A 395 9.24 -16.87 -4.56
N PRO A 396 8.45 -17.06 -5.64
CA PRO A 396 8.65 -18.21 -6.52
C PRO A 396 10.03 -18.17 -7.19
N PHE A 397 10.42 -19.28 -7.82
CA PHE A 397 11.62 -19.31 -8.64
C PHE A 397 11.60 -18.21 -9.70
N LEU A 398 12.73 -17.53 -9.85
CA LEU A 398 12.90 -16.54 -10.91
C LEU A 398 12.85 -17.25 -12.26
N THR A 399 12.04 -16.72 -13.16
CA THR A 399 11.90 -17.21 -14.53
C THR A 399 12.29 -16.12 -15.50
N VAL A 400 12.65 -16.49 -16.73
CA VAL A 400 12.97 -15.52 -17.79
C VAL A 400 11.80 -14.55 -18.00
N GLY A 401 10.56 -15.01 -17.91
CA GLY A 401 9.36 -14.17 -18.07
C GLY A 401 9.16 -13.12 -16.98
N MET A 402 9.83 -13.23 -15.83
CA MET A 402 9.82 -12.21 -14.77
C MET A 402 10.84 -11.10 -15.01
N LEU A 403 11.83 -11.35 -15.86
CA LEU A 403 12.86 -10.40 -16.25
C LEU A 403 12.49 -9.85 -17.65
N HIS A 404 11.77 -8.74 -17.68
CA HIS A 404 11.18 -8.16 -18.89
C HIS A 404 12.23 -7.48 -19.78
N LEU A 405 13.12 -8.27 -20.40
CA LEU A 405 14.25 -7.80 -21.20
C LEU A 405 13.84 -7.06 -22.48
N SER A 406 12.70 -7.42 -23.07
CA SER A 406 12.22 -6.86 -24.33
C SER A 406 11.41 -5.57 -24.17
N SER A 407 11.34 -5.03 -22.94
CA SER A 407 10.61 -3.80 -22.71
C SER A 407 11.35 -2.63 -23.38
N PRO A 408 10.69 -1.82 -24.23
CA PRO A 408 11.30 -0.61 -24.79
C PRO A 408 11.68 0.40 -23.71
N GLN A 409 11.23 0.16 -22.48
CA GLN A 409 11.43 1.00 -21.32
C GLN A 409 12.67 0.62 -20.49
N GLY A 410 13.43 -0.41 -20.89
CA GLY A 410 14.51 -0.97 -20.09
C GLY A 410 14.08 -2.24 -19.34
N PRO A 411 15.03 -3.02 -18.79
CA PRO A 411 14.73 -4.26 -18.11
C PRO A 411 14.00 -4.01 -16.79
N GLU A 412 13.02 -4.87 -16.49
CA GLU A 412 12.25 -4.82 -15.24
C GLU A 412 12.20 -6.22 -14.63
N LEU A 413 12.37 -6.32 -13.31
CA LEU A 413 12.27 -7.57 -12.58
C LEU A 413 11.00 -7.56 -11.73
N THR A 414 10.02 -8.37 -12.12
CA THR A 414 8.76 -8.50 -11.40
C THR A 414 8.93 -9.38 -10.17
N LEU A 415 8.97 -8.75 -9.00
CA LEU A 415 8.96 -9.40 -7.69
C LEU A 415 7.70 -9.02 -6.92
N LYS A 416 7.36 -9.80 -5.89
CA LYS A 416 6.43 -9.30 -4.88
C LYS A 416 7.04 -8.07 -4.21
N ALA A 417 6.22 -7.09 -3.83
CA ALA A 417 6.70 -5.82 -3.30
C ALA A 417 7.64 -5.97 -2.08
N TYR A 418 7.30 -6.84 -1.12
CA TYR A 418 8.16 -7.10 0.03
C TYR A 418 9.49 -7.72 -0.41
N HIS A 419 9.46 -8.64 -1.38
CA HIS A 419 10.66 -9.26 -1.93
C HIS A 419 11.52 -8.28 -2.71
N GLY A 420 10.96 -7.23 -3.31
CA GLY A 420 11.74 -6.18 -3.98
C GLY A 420 12.82 -5.56 -3.07
N ARG A 421 12.48 -5.24 -1.82
CA ARG A 421 13.43 -4.67 -0.85
C ARG A 421 14.39 -5.69 -0.24
N VAL A 422 13.96 -6.94 -0.05
CA VAL A 422 14.84 -8.01 0.44
C VAL A 422 15.85 -8.39 -0.65
N PHE A 423 15.40 -8.43 -1.90
CA PHE A 423 16.23 -8.81 -3.04
C PHE A 423 17.30 -7.77 -3.33
N VAL A 424 17.06 -6.47 -3.14
CA VAL A 424 18.10 -5.44 -3.35
C VAL A 424 19.23 -5.57 -2.32
N GLN A 425 18.94 -5.99 -1.08
CA GLN A 425 19.95 -6.28 -0.07
C GLN A 425 20.80 -7.51 -0.45
N PHE A 426 20.16 -8.55 -0.99
CA PHE A 426 20.87 -9.70 -1.56
C PHE A 426 21.74 -9.28 -2.77
N MET A 427 21.24 -8.42 -3.66
CA MET A 427 22.04 -7.89 -4.78
C MET A 427 23.25 -7.08 -4.30
N ALA A 428 23.10 -6.25 -3.26
CA ALA A 428 24.23 -5.54 -2.66
C ALA A 428 25.31 -6.52 -2.15
N SER A 429 24.90 -7.59 -1.46
CA SER A 429 25.81 -8.63 -0.97
C SER A 429 26.55 -9.33 -2.12
N CYS A 430 25.85 -9.63 -3.22
CA CYS A 430 26.44 -10.24 -4.41
C CYS A 430 27.45 -9.31 -5.11
N CYS A 431 27.11 -8.02 -5.26
CA CYS A 431 28.02 -7.04 -5.86
C CYS A 431 29.29 -6.88 -5.03
N GLN A 432 29.15 -6.82 -3.70
CA GLN A 432 30.29 -6.75 -2.78
C GLN A 432 31.18 -7.98 -2.88
N ALA A 433 30.59 -9.18 -2.89
CA ALA A 433 31.35 -10.42 -3.02
C ALA A 433 32.13 -10.49 -4.35
N LEU A 434 31.53 -10.05 -5.45
CA LEU A 434 32.22 -10.02 -6.75
C LEU A 434 33.38 -9.00 -6.78
N LEU A 435 33.19 -7.82 -6.17
CA LEU A 435 34.26 -6.82 -6.04
C LEU A 435 35.43 -7.37 -5.20
N GLN A 436 35.14 -8.07 -4.10
CA GLN A 436 36.16 -8.70 -3.27
C GLN A 436 36.91 -9.81 -4.01
N GLN A 437 36.22 -10.64 -4.80
CA GLN A 437 36.83 -11.70 -5.59
C GLN A 437 37.82 -11.19 -6.65
N ARG A 438 37.62 -9.97 -7.16
CA ARG A 438 38.52 -9.34 -8.14
C ARG A 438 39.76 -8.68 -7.50
N GLY A 439 39.90 -8.78 -6.17
CA GLY A 439 41.15 -8.47 -5.48
C GLY A 439 41.47 -6.98 -5.30
N GLY A 440 40.51 -6.07 -5.42
CA GLY A 440 40.68 -4.62 -5.16
C GLY A 440 41.66 -3.87 -6.08
N GLY A 441 42.54 -4.57 -6.80
CA GLY A 441 43.54 -3.99 -7.70
C GLY A 441 42.97 -3.60 -9.06
N ASP A 442 41.92 -4.28 -9.53
CA ASP A 442 41.22 -3.91 -10.76
C ASP A 442 40.04 -2.96 -10.44
N ASN A 443 40.38 -1.79 -9.91
CA ASN A 443 39.46 -0.68 -9.58
C ASN A 443 38.71 -0.10 -10.79
N ASN A 444 38.81 -0.73 -11.97
CA ASN A 444 38.28 -0.20 -13.22
C ASN A 444 36.82 -0.57 -13.50
N ASP A 445 36.21 -1.51 -12.76
CA ASP A 445 34.77 -1.82 -12.93
C ASP A 445 33.89 -0.80 -12.21
N GLU A 446 33.93 0.44 -12.69
CA GLU A 446 33.15 1.57 -12.21
C GLU A 446 31.64 1.26 -12.17
N GLU A 447 31.13 0.48 -13.14
CA GLU A 447 29.72 0.07 -13.17
C GLU A 447 29.39 -0.81 -11.95
N LEU A 448 30.24 -1.78 -11.61
CA LEU A 448 30.02 -2.65 -10.45
C LEU A 448 30.08 -1.89 -9.13
N VAL A 449 30.94 -0.86 -9.02
CA VAL A 449 30.99 0.04 -7.86
C VAL A 449 29.70 0.86 -7.74
N LEU A 450 29.23 1.45 -8.85
CA LEU A 450 27.96 2.18 -8.87
C LEU A 450 26.77 1.28 -8.56
N LEU A 451 26.76 0.04 -9.07
CA LEU A 451 25.76 -0.99 -8.78
C LEU A 451 25.71 -1.30 -7.28
N LEU A 452 26.86 -1.60 -6.68
CA LEU A 452 26.95 -1.84 -5.24
C LEU A 452 26.42 -0.64 -4.46
N ALA A 453 26.87 0.58 -4.80
CA ALA A 453 26.47 1.78 -4.09
C ALA A 453 24.96 2.05 -4.17
N VAL A 454 24.33 1.87 -5.34
CA VAL A 454 22.87 2.00 -5.49
C VAL A 454 22.15 0.91 -4.70
N CYS A 455 22.53 -0.35 -4.84
CA CYS A 455 21.88 -1.45 -4.12
C CYS A 455 22.02 -1.29 -2.59
N HIS A 456 23.21 -0.92 -2.13
CA HIS A 456 23.49 -0.67 -0.71
C HIS A 456 22.72 0.54 -0.19
N GLY A 457 22.64 1.63 -0.96
CA GLY A 457 21.87 2.83 -0.61
C GLY A 457 20.38 2.52 -0.41
N PHE A 458 19.76 1.82 -1.36
CA PHE A 458 18.37 1.38 -1.21
C PHE A 458 18.17 0.40 -0.05
N ALA A 459 19.07 -0.59 0.11
CA ALA A 459 18.98 -1.57 1.19
C ALA A 459 19.09 -0.91 2.57
N SER A 460 20.07 -0.03 2.74
CA SER A 460 20.30 0.71 3.99
C SER A 460 19.14 1.65 4.31
N TRP A 461 18.62 2.34 3.30
CA TRP A 461 17.47 3.23 3.47
C TRP A 461 16.22 2.48 3.91
N HIS A 462 15.89 1.33 3.27
CA HIS A 462 14.76 0.50 3.67
C HIS A 462 14.94 -0.09 5.07
N LEU A 463 16.13 -0.57 5.41
CA LEU A 463 16.43 -1.09 6.75
C LEU A 463 16.23 0.00 7.81
N ARG A 464 16.77 1.20 7.57
CA ARG A 464 16.61 2.33 8.47
C ARG A 464 15.13 2.70 8.60
N LEU A 465 14.41 2.80 7.49
CA LEU A 465 12.99 3.12 7.48
C LEU A 465 12.20 2.14 8.38
N GLU A 466 12.49 0.84 8.30
CA GLU A 466 11.83 -0.21 9.11
C GLU A 466 12.24 -0.21 10.58
N SER A 467 13.43 0.29 10.92
CA SER A 467 13.89 0.39 12.30
C SER A 467 13.32 1.60 13.05
N LEU A 468 12.76 2.58 12.33
CA LEU A 468 12.33 3.85 12.87
C LEU A 468 10.85 3.86 13.28
N PRO A 469 10.48 4.65 14.31
CA PRO A 469 9.10 4.81 14.75
C PRO A 469 8.22 5.54 13.72
N ARG A 470 6.92 5.69 14.03
CA ARG A 470 5.96 6.45 13.20
C ARG A 470 6.30 7.92 13.10
N TYR A 471 6.59 8.53 14.24
CA TYR A 471 6.96 9.92 14.35
C TYR A 471 8.47 10.00 14.46
N LEU A 472 9.09 10.66 13.49
CA LEU A 472 10.54 10.77 13.35
C LEU A 472 11.05 11.99 14.09
N ASP A 473 12.26 11.90 14.62
CA ASP A 473 12.98 13.11 15.00
C ASP A 473 13.46 13.85 13.73
N PRO A 474 13.62 15.19 13.78
CA PRO A 474 14.08 15.96 12.62
C PRO A 474 15.39 15.45 12.01
N ALA A 475 16.34 15.01 12.85
CA ALA A 475 17.61 14.45 12.39
C ALA A 475 17.44 13.12 11.64
N GLU A 476 16.48 12.29 12.05
CA GLU A 476 16.19 11.01 11.40
C GLU A 476 15.55 11.21 10.04
N ALA A 477 14.57 12.11 9.98
CA ALA A 477 13.87 12.43 8.75
C ALA A 477 14.82 13.08 7.71
N ALA A 478 15.67 14.01 8.15
CA ALA A 478 16.71 14.60 7.31
C ALA A 478 17.69 13.54 6.80
N ALA A 479 18.15 12.64 7.66
CA ALA A 479 19.10 11.61 7.27
C ALA A 479 18.50 10.55 6.33
N LEU A 480 17.22 10.19 6.49
CA LEU A 480 16.48 9.38 5.51
C LEU A 480 16.40 10.07 4.15
N ARG A 481 16.13 11.39 4.12
CA ARG A 481 16.09 12.15 2.87
C ARG A 481 17.46 12.22 2.20
N ILE A 482 18.50 12.64 2.92
CA ILE A 482 19.86 12.78 2.41
C ILE A 482 20.34 11.46 1.80
N SER A 483 20.19 10.35 2.53
CA SER A 483 20.60 9.02 2.07
C SER A 483 19.90 8.61 0.77
N MET A 484 18.60 8.86 0.64
CA MET A 484 17.88 8.55 -0.60
C MET A 484 18.24 9.48 -1.75
N GLU A 485 18.42 10.79 -1.50
CA GLU A 485 18.87 11.72 -2.53
C GLU A 485 20.24 11.35 -3.09
N GLU A 486 21.19 11.00 -2.22
CA GLU A 486 22.51 10.50 -2.63
C GLU A 486 22.38 9.22 -3.47
N THR A 487 21.59 8.26 -3.01
CA THR A 487 21.31 7.02 -3.74
C THR A 487 20.74 7.29 -5.14
N LEU A 488 19.82 8.25 -5.26
CA LEU A 488 19.22 8.64 -6.54
C LEU A 488 20.22 9.38 -7.45
N ARG A 489 21.11 10.22 -6.91
CA ARG A 489 22.21 10.83 -7.69
C ARG A 489 23.13 9.76 -8.27
N ILE A 490 23.47 8.74 -7.50
CA ILE A 490 24.27 7.60 -7.97
C ILE A 490 23.50 6.80 -9.04
N TYR A 491 22.20 6.54 -8.83
CA TYR A 491 21.34 5.90 -9.83
C TYR A 491 21.33 6.69 -11.15
N ARG A 492 21.25 8.02 -11.10
CA ARG A 492 21.30 8.88 -12.29
C ARG A 492 22.63 8.77 -13.02
N ARG A 493 23.76 8.74 -12.30
CA ARG A 493 25.09 8.55 -12.91
C ARG A 493 25.16 7.20 -13.64
N LEU A 494 24.65 6.15 -13.00
CA LEU A 494 24.57 4.82 -13.59
C LEU A 494 23.67 4.79 -14.83
N ALA A 495 22.50 5.43 -14.77
CA ALA A 495 21.60 5.61 -15.91
C ALA A 495 22.24 6.36 -17.09
N ALA A 496 22.94 7.46 -16.81
CA ALA A 496 23.64 8.25 -17.82
C ALA A 496 24.74 7.44 -18.52
N ARG A 497 25.50 6.62 -17.77
CA ARG A 497 26.52 5.72 -18.32
C ARG A 497 25.92 4.75 -19.33
N HIS A 498 24.84 4.05 -18.97
CA HIS A 498 24.19 3.10 -19.88
C HIS A 498 23.54 3.79 -21.08
N ALA A 499 22.91 4.95 -20.87
CA ALA A 499 22.34 5.72 -21.97
C ALA A 499 23.42 6.13 -23.00
N GLY A 500 24.62 6.48 -22.53
CA GLY A 500 25.78 6.79 -23.38
C GLY A 500 26.23 5.63 -24.28
N THR A 501 25.94 4.37 -23.90
CA THR A 501 26.22 3.18 -24.71
C THR A 501 24.98 2.65 -25.44
N GLY A 502 23.91 3.44 -25.56
CA GLY A 502 22.65 3.03 -26.18
C GLY A 502 21.84 2.00 -25.37
N SER A 503 22.20 1.77 -24.11
CA SER A 503 21.52 0.83 -23.22
C SER A 503 20.54 1.57 -22.28
N LEU A 504 19.32 1.08 -22.14
CA LEU A 504 18.34 1.60 -21.18
C LEU A 504 18.25 0.74 -19.91
N ARG A 505 19.38 0.18 -19.44
CA ARG A 505 19.42 -0.73 -18.28
C ARG A 505 18.84 -0.12 -16.99
N PHE A 506 19.07 1.18 -16.78
CA PHE A 506 18.59 1.92 -15.62
C PHE A 506 17.72 3.10 -16.09
N PRO A 507 16.44 2.88 -16.41
CA PRO A 507 15.60 3.93 -16.95
C PRO A 507 15.29 5.01 -15.91
N MET A 508 15.26 6.27 -16.35
CA MET A 508 14.82 7.40 -15.54
C MET A 508 13.31 7.55 -15.63
N ARG A 509 12.60 7.19 -14.55
CA ARG A 509 11.13 7.09 -14.52
C ARG A 509 10.52 8.08 -13.52
N PRO A 510 9.30 8.58 -13.75
CA PRO A 510 8.61 9.49 -12.82
C PRO A 510 8.52 9.00 -11.38
N LYS A 511 8.49 7.67 -11.15
CA LYS A 511 8.45 7.09 -9.80
C LYS A 511 9.70 7.43 -8.96
N LEU A 512 10.86 7.68 -9.58
CA LEU A 512 12.07 8.12 -8.87
C LEU A 512 11.85 9.51 -8.25
N HIS A 513 11.19 10.40 -8.98
CA HIS A 513 10.78 11.71 -8.44
C HIS A 513 9.70 11.56 -7.36
N GLY A 514 8.73 10.66 -7.56
CA GLY A 514 7.75 10.33 -6.52
C GLY A 514 8.40 9.84 -5.21
N LEU A 515 9.54 9.13 -5.30
CA LEU A 515 10.31 8.72 -4.12
C LEU A 515 11.03 9.91 -3.43
N GLN A 516 11.51 10.90 -4.20
CA GLN A 516 12.02 12.15 -3.61
C GLN A 516 10.92 12.91 -2.88
N GLU A 517 9.71 12.99 -3.46
CA GLU A 517 8.56 13.61 -2.81
C GLU A 517 8.17 12.90 -1.51
N ILE A 518 8.22 11.56 -1.47
CA ILE A 518 8.03 10.82 -0.22
C ILE A 518 9.07 11.23 0.83
N CYS A 519 10.36 11.32 0.46
CA CYS A 519 11.41 11.70 1.39
C CYS A 519 11.27 13.14 1.89
N HIS A 520 10.92 14.07 1.00
CA HIS A 520 10.61 15.45 1.36
C HIS A 520 9.40 15.53 2.30
N PHE A 521 8.37 14.72 2.04
CA PHE A 521 7.20 14.64 2.91
C PHE A 521 7.57 14.12 4.31
N MET A 522 8.41 13.08 4.41
CA MET A 522 8.89 12.59 5.70
C MET A 522 9.67 13.67 6.47
N GLU A 523 10.56 14.42 5.81
CA GLU A 523 11.31 15.51 6.45
C GLU A 523 10.39 16.63 6.94
N LYS A 524 9.41 17.03 6.12
CA LYS A 524 8.50 18.12 6.47
C LYS A 524 7.51 17.74 7.57
N THR A 525 6.96 16.54 7.48
CA THR A 525 5.86 16.09 8.35
C THR A 525 6.34 15.28 9.53
N LEU A 526 7.59 14.83 9.52
CA LEU A 526 8.16 13.92 10.50
C LEU A 526 7.35 12.61 10.65
N ILE A 527 6.64 12.20 9.59
CA ILE A 527 5.93 10.92 9.56
C ILE A 527 6.73 9.93 8.71
N ASN A 528 7.07 8.79 9.28
CA ASN A 528 7.75 7.71 8.59
C ASN A 528 6.86 7.09 7.50
N ALA A 529 7.32 7.15 6.25
CA ALA A 529 6.55 6.69 5.08
C ALA A 529 6.25 5.19 5.07
N ARG A 530 6.88 4.37 5.90
CA ARG A 530 6.49 2.96 6.01
C ARG A 530 5.06 2.80 6.49
N PHE A 531 4.56 3.70 7.32
CA PHE A 531 3.17 3.62 7.80
C PHE A 531 2.15 4.01 6.72
N ASN A 532 2.63 4.51 5.57
CA ASN A 532 1.81 4.91 4.43
C ASN A 532 1.88 3.91 3.27
N HIS A 533 2.57 2.77 3.43
CA HIS A 533 2.58 1.73 2.39
C HIS A 533 1.24 0.99 2.34
N THR A 534 0.90 0.43 1.17
CA THR A 534 -0.41 -0.24 0.96
C THR A 534 -0.30 -1.77 0.91
N PHE A 535 0.67 -2.38 1.61
CA PHE A 535 0.83 -3.85 1.62
C PHE A 535 -0.43 -4.60 2.08
N ARG A 536 -1.04 -4.13 3.19
CA ARG A 536 -2.27 -4.74 3.72
C ARG A 536 -3.44 -4.56 2.75
N ASP A 537 -3.52 -3.39 2.12
CA ASP A 537 -4.56 -3.06 1.15
C ASP A 537 -4.43 -3.93 -0.12
N GLU A 538 -3.21 -4.13 -0.61
CA GLU A 538 -2.89 -5.03 -1.74
C GLU A 538 -3.29 -6.48 -1.42
N ASP A 539 -2.96 -6.98 -0.23
CA ASP A 539 -3.35 -8.33 0.19
C ASP A 539 -4.87 -8.48 0.28
N ALA A 540 -5.56 -7.45 0.79
CA ALA A 540 -7.03 -7.38 0.82
C ALA A 540 -7.62 -7.37 -0.60
N MET A 541 -7.04 -6.61 -1.53
CA MET A 541 -7.45 -6.60 -2.94
C MET A 541 -7.18 -7.94 -3.62
N GLY A 542 -6.03 -8.55 -3.36
CA GLY A 542 -5.70 -9.90 -3.79
C GLY A 542 -6.69 -10.94 -3.28
N PHE A 543 -7.18 -10.77 -2.05
CA PHE A 543 -8.24 -11.59 -1.48
C PHE A 543 -9.60 -11.34 -2.17
N THR A 544 -10.02 -10.09 -2.30
CA THR A 544 -11.25 -9.69 -3.01
C THR A 544 -11.28 -10.27 -4.42
N LYS A 545 -10.16 -10.20 -5.14
CA LYS A 545 -9.96 -10.84 -6.45
C LYS A 545 -10.16 -12.36 -6.44
N ARG A 546 -9.66 -13.05 -5.42
CA ARG A 546 -9.88 -14.51 -5.27
C ARG A 546 -11.35 -14.83 -5.00
N VAL A 547 -12.05 -13.99 -4.23
CA VAL A 547 -13.50 -14.14 -3.99
C VAL A 547 -14.29 -13.92 -5.28
N GLY A 548 -14.01 -12.82 -5.99
CA GLY A 548 -14.69 -12.49 -7.25
C GLY A 548 -14.53 -13.57 -8.32
N LYS A 549 -13.33 -14.15 -8.46
CA LYS A 549 -13.09 -15.29 -9.38
C LYS A 549 -13.96 -16.52 -9.11
N ARG A 550 -14.53 -16.67 -7.92
CA ARG A 550 -15.39 -17.81 -7.53
C ARG A 550 -16.87 -17.51 -7.66
N VAL A 551 -17.24 -16.35 -8.19
CA VAL A 551 -18.63 -15.89 -8.31
C VAL A 551 -19.08 -15.98 -9.77
N HIS A 552 -20.37 -16.26 -9.99
CA HIS A 552 -20.97 -16.27 -11.33
C HIS A 552 -20.88 -14.88 -11.98
N LYS A 553 -20.47 -14.83 -13.26
CA LYS A 553 -20.17 -13.57 -13.96
C LYS A 553 -21.31 -12.54 -13.92
N GLY A 554 -22.55 -12.99 -14.16
CA GLY A 554 -23.73 -12.11 -14.17
C GLY A 554 -24.16 -11.59 -12.79
N LEU A 555 -23.59 -12.12 -11.70
CA LEU A 555 -23.87 -11.68 -10.33
C LEU A 555 -22.60 -11.21 -9.62
N LEU A 556 -21.52 -10.97 -10.36
CA LEU A 556 -20.19 -10.80 -9.81
C LEU A 556 -20.14 -9.72 -8.74
N GLU A 557 -20.72 -8.55 -9.00
CA GLU A 557 -20.67 -7.41 -8.08
C GLU A 557 -21.43 -7.72 -6.78
N VAL A 558 -22.72 -8.02 -6.91
CA VAL A 558 -23.62 -8.29 -5.78
C VAL A 558 -23.12 -9.48 -4.96
N ARG A 559 -22.73 -10.59 -5.60
CA ARG A 559 -22.30 -11.79 -4.87
C ARG A 559 -20.88 -11.68 -4.32
N THR A 560 -19.99 -10.89 -4.93
CA THR A 560 -18.67 -10.59 -4.32
C THR A 560 -18.89 -9.76 -3.07
N LEU A 561 -19.67 -8.67 -3.16
CA LEU A 561 -20.01 -7.84 -2.02
C LEU A 561 -20.71 -8.64 -0.93
N CYS A 562 -21.75 -9.41 -1.25
CA CYS A 562 -22.43 -10.27 -0.27
C CYS A 562 -21.48 -11.27 0.38
N ARG A 563 -20.53 -11.87 -0.37
CA ARG A 563 -19.55 -12.81 0.22
C ARG A 563 -18.52 -12.12 1.10
N LEU A 564 -18.10 -10.90 0.76
CA LEU A 564 -17.27 -10.07 1.61
C LEU A 564 -18.02 -9.70 2.90
N LEU A 565 -19.24 -9.17 2.78
CA LEU A 565 -20.08 -8.79 3.92
C LEU A 565 -20.43 -9.98 4.83
N MET A 566 -20.73 -11.15 4.27
CA MET A 566 -20.97 -12.36 5.05
C MET A 566 -19.73 -12.82 5.83
N ARG A 567 -18.52 -12.57 5.29
CA ARG A 567 -17.27 -12.85 6.01
C ARG A 567 -16.99 -11.83 7.10
N PHE A 568 -17.17 -10.54 6.83
CA PHE A 568 -17.05 -9.51 7.88
C PHE A 568 -18.03 -9.79 9.03
N ARG A 569 -19.28 -10.13 8.70
CA ARG A 569 -20.28 -10.52 9.71
C ARG A 569 -19.91 -11.80 10.45
N SER A 570 -19.31 -12.79 9.78
CA SER A 570 -18.90 -14.04 10.44
C SER A 570 -17.63 -13.88 11.28
N GLU A 571 -16.75 -12.93 10.94
CA GLU A 571 -15.65 -12.50 11.80
C GLU A 571 -16.18 -11.74 13.01
N GLU A 572 -17.16 -10.85 12.87
CA GLU A 572 -17.85 -10.21 14.01
C GLU A 572 -18.58 -11.19 14.92
N HIS A 573 -19.04 -12.35 14.42
CA HIS A 573 -19.65 -13.40 15.25
C HIS A 573 -18.62 -14.37 15.84
N ARG A 574 -17.41 -14.45 15.27
CA ARG A 574 -16.28 -15.23 15.81
C ARG A 574 -15.44 -14.41 16.79
N GLN A 575 -15.48 -13.09 16.69
CA GLN A 575 -14.92 -12.13 17.63
C GLN A 575 -15.93 -11.84 18.72
#